data_AF-A0ABD3X1B2-F1
#
_entry.id   AF-A0ABD3X1B2-F1
#
_cell.length_a   1.000
_cell.length_b   1.000
_cell.length_c   1.000
_cell.angle_alpha   90.00
_cell.angle_beta   90.00
_cell.angle_gamma   90.00
#
_symmetry.space_group_name_H-M   'P 1'
#
loop_
_entity.id
_entity.type
_entity.pdbx_description
1 polymer ?
#
loop_
_entity_poly.entity_id
_entity_poly.type
_entity_poly.pdbx_seq_one_letter_code
_entity_poly.pdbx_strand_id
1 'polypeptide(L)'
;VRRRSSNRLDHDVTNITIPIVDFEPEIFQHLMTYVHTGTVHIKPSTVVGLLNAAQVFGFSQLYRDSMNFAVSCISGQRSMEVMLASATHYYGFKSTRLLLKMLQSYISAYPDLLNTRSRHLRDLT
;
A
#
# COMPACT_ATOMS: atom_id res chain seq x y z
N VAL A 1 45.81 -46.81 15.39
CA VAL A 1 45.63 -45.34 15.33
C VAL A 1 45.01 -45.02 13.97
N ARG A 2 43.95 -44.24 13.74
CA ARG A 2 42.84 -43.66 14.51
C ARG A 2 41.91 -43.08 13.41
N ARG A 3 40.67 -43.56 13.38
CA ARG A 3 39.41 -42.91 12.93
C ARG A 3 39.20 -42.48 11.46
N ARG A 4 38.03 -42.95 10.98
CA ARG A 4 37.17 -42.41 9.91
C ARG A 4 37.07 -40.88 9.95
N SER A 5 37.13 -40.27 8.78
CA SER A 5 36.51 -38.97 8.46
C SER A 5 35.87 -39.16 7.08
N SER A 6 34.65 -39.67 6.99
CA SER A 6 33.44 -38.83 6.92
C SER A 6 33.61 -37.72 5.89
N ASN A 7 33.49 -38.06 4.59
CA ASN A 7 33.08 -37.09 3.58
C ASN A 7 31.65 -36.67 3.94
N ARG A 8 31.54 -35.71 4.85
CA ARG A 8 30.31 -34.94 5.03
C ARG A 8 30.08 -34.26 3.70
N LEU A 9 28.94 -34.55 3.09
CA LEU A 9 28.38 -33.68 2.08
C LEU A 9 28.11 -32.35 2.79
N ASP A 10 29.06 -31.42 2.68
CA ASP A 10 28.86 -30.04 3.07
C ASP A 10 27.81 -29.47 2.09
N HIS A 11 26.54 -29.70 2.38
CA HIS A 11 25.49 -28.80 1.93
C HIS A 11 25.69 -27.50 2.70
N ASP A 12 26.62 -26.69 2.21
CA ASP A 12 26.69 -25.28 2.54
C ASP A 12 25.34 -24.69 2.12
N VAL A 13 24.50 -24.38 3.11
CA VAL A 13 23.15 -23.88 2.88
C VAL A 13 23.29 -22.48 2.31
N THR A 14 23.27 -22.42 0.98
CA THR A 14 23.36 -21.22 0.15
C THR A 14 22.18 -20.30 0.44
N ASN A 15 22.42 -19.22 1.18
CA ASN A 15 21.42 -18.17 1.41
C ASN A 15 20.82 -17.69 0.08
N ILE A 16 19.50 -17.50 0.05
CA ILE A 16 18.80 -16.85 -1.06
C ILE A 16 18.22 -15.52 -0.59
N THR A 17 18.32 -14.48 -1.42
CA THR A 17 17.75 -13.16 -1.15
C THR A 17 16.54 -12.96 -2.06
N ILE A 18 15.40 -12.59 -1.47
CA ILE A 18 14.16 -12.30 -2.19
C ILE A 18 13.92 -10.79 -2.14
N PRO A 19 14.09 -10.06 -3.25
CA PRO A 19 13.84 -8.62 -3.27
C PRO A 19 12.34 -8.32 -3.32
N ILE A 20 11.93 -7.28 -2.59
CA ILE A 20 10.58 -6.72 -2.66
C ILE A 20 10.75 -5.24 -2.97
N VAL A 21 10.36 -4.84 -4.18
CA VAL A 21 10.67 -3.51 -4.73
C VAL A 21 9.44 -2.66 -5.05
N ASP A 22 8.25 -3.27 -5.02
CA ASP A 22 7.00 -2.63 -5.45
C ASP A 22 6.38 -1.70 -4.40
N PHE A 23 6.89 -1.74 -3.17
CA PHE A 23 6.32 -1.04 -2.01
C PHE A 23 7.42 -0.40 -1.17
N GLU A 24 7.13 0.74 -0.53
CA GLU A 24 8.08 1.34 0.40
C GLU A 24 8.28 0.44 1.63
N PRO A 25 9.46 0.50 2.28
CA PRO A 25 9.76 -0.32 3.46
C PRO A 25 8.71 -0.22 4.57
N GLU A 26 8.13 0.98 4.79
CA GLU A 26 7.09 1.19 5.79
C GLU A 26 5.81 0.40 5.46
N ILE A 27 5.41 0.35 4.19
CA ILE A 27 4.22 -0.40 3.75
C ILE A 27 4.45 -1.90 3.94
N PHE A 28 5.63 -2.39 3.58
CA PHE A 28 5.99 -3.78 3.79
C PHE A 28 6.04 -4.16 5.28
N GLN A 29 6.59 -3.29 6.13
CA GLN A 29 6.62 -3.51 7.59
C GLN A 29 5.21 -3.59 8.18
N HIS A 30 4.30 -2.73 7.74
CA HIS A 30 2.90 -2.79 8.14
C HIS A 30 2.23 -4.09 7.68
N LEU A 31 2.52 -4.57 6.47
CA LEU A 31 2.02 -5.84 5.97
C LEU A 31 2.52 -7.02 6.83
N MET A 32 3.81 -7.05 7.16
CA MET A 32 4.37 -8.10 8.03
C MET A 32 3.75 -8.04 9.44
N THR A 33 3.52 -6.84 9.97
CA THR A 33 2.82 -6.66 11.26
C THR A 33 1.41 -7.23 11.21
N TYR A 34 0.68 -6.98 10.12
CA TYR A 34 -0.65 -7.56 9.91
C TYR A 34 -0.59 -9.09 9.84
N VAL A 35 0.36 -9.66 9.12
CA VAL A 35 0.55 -11.12 9.01
C VAL A 35 0.80 -11.75 10.39
N HIS A 36 1.62 -11.12 11.22
CA HIS A 36 1.98 -11.68 12.53
C HIS A 36 0.93 -11.45 13.62
N THR A 37 0.18 -10.35 13.57
CA THR A 37 -0.71 -9.93 14.68
C THR A 37 -2.19 -9.97 14.31
N GLY A 38 -2.53 -10.06 13.03
CA GLY A 38 -3.88 -9.88 12.50
C GLY A 38 -4.37 -8.43 12.52
N THR A 39 -3.52 -7.47 12.90
CA THR A 39 -3.91 -6.06 13.05
C THR A 39 -2.89 -5.11 12.42
N VAL A 40 -3.38 -3.97 11.92
CA VAL A 40 -2.55 -2.89 11.38
C VAL A 40 -3.26 -1.55 11.54
N HIS A 41 -2.48 -0.49 11.76
CA HIS A 41 -3.02 0.86 11.83
C HIS A 41 -2.88 1.55 10.48
N ILE A 42 -4.01 1.87 9.85
CA ILE A 42 -4.07 2.49 8.52
C ILE A 42 -4.12 4.01 8.69
N LYS A 43 -3.24 4.73 7.98
CA LYS A 43 -3.18 6.20 7.96
C LYS A 43 -3.46 6.73 6.56
N PRO A 44 -3.91 7.98 6.38
CA PRO A 44 -4.12 8.55 5.04
C PRO A 44 -2.86 8.52 4.17
N SER A 45 -1.66 8.65 4.77
CA SER A 45 -0.39 8.61 4.05
C SER A 45 0.04 7.21 3.62
N THR A 46 -0.51 6.15 4.22
CA THR A 46 -0.10 4.76 3.98
C THR A 46 -1.20 3.92 3.34
N VAL A 47 -2.45 4.40 3.33
CA VAL A 47 -3.62 3.63 2.87
C VAL A 47 -3.49 3.18 1.42
N VAL A 48 -2.96 4.02 0.51
CA VAL A 48 -2.87 3.65 -0.90
C VAL A 48 -1.84 2.53 -1.09
N GLY A 49 -0.70 2.60 -0.42
CA GLY A 49 0.30 1.52 -0.43
C GLY A 49 -0.26 0.22 0.15
N LEU A 50 -0.92 0.29 1.32
CA LEU A 50 -1.54 -0.88 1.97
C LEU A 50 -2.66 -1.49 1.14
N LEU A 51 -3.49 -0.67 0.50
CA LEU A 51 -4.54 -1.11 -0.42
C LEU A 51 -3.95 -1.93 -1.57
N ASN A 52 -2.89 -1.43 -2.19
CA ASN A 52 -2.26 -2.12 -3.32
C ASN A 52 -1.48 -3.36 -2.88
N ALA A 53 -0.75 -3.30 -1.76
CA ALA A 53 -0.04 -4.44 -1.20
C ALA A 53 -1.02 -5.56 -0.84
N ALA A 54 -2.12 -5.23 -0.17
CA ALA A 54 -3.15 -6.20 0.18
C ALA A 54 -3.76 -6.87 -1.06
N GLN A 55 -3.94 -6.13 -2.16
CA GLN A 55 -4.39 -6.71 -3.42
C GLN A 55 -3.35 -7.65 -4.04
N VAL A 56 -2.08 -7.23 -4.10
CA VAL A 56 -0.99 -8.00 -4.71
C VAL A 56 -0.72 -9.30 -3.96
N PHE A 57 -0.66 -9.22 -2.63
CA PHE A 57 -0.36 -10.39 -1.78
C PHE A 57 -1.60 -11.19 -1.37
N GLY A 58 -2.80 -10.82 -1.82
CA GLY A 58 -4.02 -11.60 -1.63
C GLY A 58 -4.71 -11.46 -0.27
N PHE A 59 -4.40 -10.42 0.51
CA PHE A 59 -5.05 -10.14 1.80
C PHE A 59 -6.42 -9.47 1.62
N SER A 60 -7.43 -10.29 1.29
CA SER A 60 -8.77 -9.81 0.92
C SER A 60 -9.47 -8.95 1.99
N GLN A 61 -9.31 -9.29 3.28
CA GLN A 61 -9.91 -8.50 4.37
C GLN A 61 -9.22 -7.13 4.49
N LEU A 62 -7.88 -7.12 4.57
CA LEU A 62 -7.09 -5.90 4.62
C LEU A 62 -7.36 -4.99 3.41
N TYR A 63 -7.54 -5.58 2.22
CA TYR A 63 -7.89 -4.85 1.01
C TYR A 63 -9.22 -4.10 1.17
N ARG A 64 -10.27 -4.79 1.65
CA ARG A 64 -11.59 -4.17 1.88
C ARG A 64 -11.52 -3.06 2.92
N ASP A 65 -10.84 -3.31 4.04
CA ASP A 65 -10.74 -2.33 5.13
C ASP A 65 -9.93 -1.10 4.69
N SER A 66 -8.86 -1.31 3.93
CA SER A 66 -8.07 -0.23 3.34
C SER A 66 -8.87 0.57 2.31
N MET A 67 -9.68 -0.09 1.48
CA MET A 67 -10.54 0.59 0.50
C MET A 67 -11.60 1.43 1.20
N ASN A 68 -12.28 0.88 2.22
CA ASN A 68 -13.28 1.60 3.00
C ASN A 68 -12.68 2.86 3.66
N PHE A 69 -11.47 2.74 4.21
CA PHE A 69 -10.76 3.88 4.80
C PHE A 69 -10.29 4.89 3.73
N ALA A 70 -9.84 4.44 2.57
CA ALA A 70 -9.47 5.33 1.46
C ALA A 70 -10.68 6.14 0.97
N VAL A 71 -11.85 5.50 0.87
CA VAL A 71 -13.11 6.17 0.51
C VAL A 71 -13.52 7.18 1.58
N SER A 72 -13.38 6.86 2.88
CA SER A 72 -13.69 7.83 3.94
C SER A 72 -12.75 9.04 3.92
N CYS A 73 -11.49 8.88 3.47
CA CYS A 73 -10.56 9.98 3.30
C CYS A 73 -10.99 10.99 2.24
N ILE A 74 -11.79 10.58 1.24
CA ILE A 74 -12.33 11.46 0.18
C ILE A 74 -13.24 12.55 0.78
N SER A 75 -13.96 12.26 1.86
CA SER A 75 -14.85 13.26 2.48
C SER A 75 -14.10 14.33 3.27
N GLY A 76 -12.85 14.07 3.68
CA GLY A 76 -12.04 15.01 4.46
C GLY A 76 -10.97 15.69 3.61
N GLN A 77 -10.98 17.03 3.52
CA GLN A 77 -10.03 17.77 2.68
C GLN A 77 -8.56 17.42 2.98
N ARG A 78 -8.15 17.46 4.25
CA ARG A 78 -6.76 17.17 4.65
C ARG A 78 -6.38 15.71 4.43
N SER A 79 -7.27 14.77 4.72
CA SER A 79 -7.01 13.34 4.49
C SER A 79 -6.94 13.00 3.00
N MET A 80 -7.77 13.65 2.18
CA MET A 80 -7.76 13.51 0.73
C MET A 80 -6.42 13.99 0.15
N GLU A 81 -5.93 15.16 0.54
CA GLU A 81 -4.66 15.70 0.04
C GLU A 81 -3.48 14.80 0.40
N VAL A 82 -3.42 14.32 1.65
CA VAL A 82 -2.37 13.39 2.10
C VAL A 82 -2.45 12.05 1.37
N MET A 83 -3.66 11.51 1.19
CA MET A 83 -3.89 10.29 0.45
C MET A 83 -3.49 10.43 -1.03
N LEU A 84 -3.84 11.54 -1.68
CA LEU A 84 -3.53 11.76 -3.08
C LEU A 84 -2.02 11.90 -3.29
N ALA A 85 -1.30 12.56 -2.37
CA ALA A 85 0.16 12.60 -2.41
C ALA A 85 0.75 11.18 -2.44
N SER A 86 0.26 10.27 -1.58
CA SER A 86 0.70 8.87 -1.57
C SER A 86 0.31 8.12 -2.86
N ALA A 87 -0.81 8.45 -3.48
CA ALA A 87 -1.31 7.77 -4.69
C ALA A 87 -0.40 7.93 -5.90
N THR A 88 0.40 9.01 -5.95
CA THR A 88 1.34 9.26 -7.05
C THR A 88 2.39 8.15 -7.20
N HIS A 89 2.83 7.55 -6.09
CA HIS A 89 3.77 6.42 -6.08
C HIS A 89 3.17 5.12 -6.63
N TYR A 90 1.84 5.03 -6.67
CA TYR A 90 1.10 3.80 -6.93
C TYR A 90 0.20 3.87 -8.18
N TYR A 91 0.40 4.84 -9.07
CA TYR A 91 -0.47 5.06 -10.24
C TYR A 91 -0.60 3.81 -11.16
N GLY A 92 0.46 2.99 -11.22
CA GLY A 92 0.50 1.74 -11.98
C GLY A 92 -0.47 0.65 -11.50
N PHE A 93 -1.00 0.75 -10.27
CA PHE A 93 -1.87 -0.27 -9.69
C PHE A 93 -3.34 -0.07 -10.04
N LYS A 94 -4.05 -1.20 -10.24
CA LYS A 94 -5.49 -1.20 -10.59
C LYS A 94 -6.33 -0.54 -9.50
N SER A 95 -6.03 -0.79 -8.23
CA SER A 95 -6.79 -0.24 -7.11
C SER A 95 -6.59 1.26 -6.92
N THR A 96 -5.38 1.77 -7.14
CA THR A 96 -5.15 3.22 -7.22
C THR A 96 -6.01 3.87 -8.29
N ARG A 97 -6.03 3.33 -9.52
CA ARG A 97 -6.84 3.89 -10.60
C ARG A 97 -8.33 3.86 -10.29
N LEU A 98 -8.83 2.81 -9.63
CA LEU A 98 -10.21 2.74 -9.17
C LEU A 98 -10.51 3.85 -8.14
N LEU A 99 -9.63 4.01 -7.15
CA LEU A 99 -9.76 5.03 -6.12
C LEU A 99 -9.77 6.45 -6.72
N LEU A 100 -8.87 6.74 -7.66
CA LEU A 100 -8.83 8.03 -8.35
C LEU A 100 -10.12 8.32 -9.15
N LYS A 101 -10.70 7.30 -9.80
CA LYS A 101 -12.00 7.44 -10.48
C LYS A 101 -13.13 7.76 -9.49
N MET A 102 -13.14 7.11 -8.33
CA MET A 102 -14.12 7.40 -7.28
C MET A 102 -13.98 8.84 -6.76
N LEU A 103 -12.75 9.30 -6.57
CA LEU A 103 -12.45 10.68 -6.19
C LEU A 103 -12.93 11.68 -7.26
N GLN A 104 -12.66 11.42 -8.54
CA GLN A 104 -13.14 12.25 -9.65
C GLN A 104 -14.67 12.37 -9.67
N SER A 105 -15.38 11.26 -9.48
CA SER A 105 -16.85 11.25 -9.37
C SER A 105 -17.33 12.07 -8.17
N TYR A 106 -16.66 11.97 -7.02
CA TYR A 106 -16.99 12.74 -5.83
C TYR A 106 -16.79 14.24 -6.05
N ILE A 107 -15.64 14.65 -6.58
CA ILE A 107 -15.34 16.05 -6.93
C ILE A 107 -16.40 16.60 -7.89
N SER A 108 -16.77 15.82 -8.90
CA SER A 108 -17.77 16.22 -9.90
C SER A 108 -19.17 16.44 -9.28
N ALA A 109 -19.51 15.69 -8.23
CA ALA A 109 -20.76 15.84 -7.49
C ALA A 109 -20.75 17.03 -6.51
N TYR A 110 -19.58 17.51 -6.10
CA TYR A 110 -19.42 18.60 -5.12
C TYR A 110 -18.39 19.66 -5.59
N PRO A 111 -18.72 20.47 -6.61
CA PRO A 111 -17.77 21.39 -7.26
C PRO A 111 -17.15 22.43 -6.31
N ASP A 112 -17.89 22.82 -5.27
CA ASP A 112 -17.46 23.84 -4.31
C ASP A 112 -16.31 23.38 -3.39
N LEU A 113 -16.08 22.07 -3.27
CA LEU A 113 -15.00 21.52 -2.45
C LEU A 113 -13.61 21.87 -2.99
N LEU A 114 -13.48 22.10 -4.31
CA LEU A 114 -12.23 22.51 -4.94
C LEU A 114 -12.01 24.03 -4.96
N ASN A 115 -13.04 24.82 -4.66
CA ASN A 115 -12.97 26.27 -4.73
C ASN A 115 -12.16 26.87 -3.57
N THR A 116 -11.97 26.10 -2.49
CA THR A 116 -11.18 26.51 -1.33
C THR A 116 -9.77 25.91 -1.43
N ARG A 117 -8.90 26.60 -2.17
CA ARG A 117 -7.42 26.52 -2.16
C ARG A 117 -6.67 25.37 -2.87
N SER A 118 -7.29 24.41 -3.54
CA SER A 118 -6.54 23.26 -4.08
C SER A 118 -6.38 23.29 -5.61
N ARG A 119 -5.57 24.23 -6.11
CA ARG A 119 -5.15 24.27 -7.54
C ARG A 119 -4.31 23.05 -7.95
N HIS A 120 -3.61 22.41 -7.02
CA HIS A 120 -2.73 21.26 -7.30
C HIS A 120 -3.45 19.91 -7.50
N LEU A 121 -4.73 19.77 -7.12
CA LEU A 121 -5.45 18.50 -7.29
C LEU A 121 -5.95 18.28 -8.73
N ARG A 122 -6.07 19.34 -9.53
CA ARG A 122 -6.49 19.26 -10.93
C ARG A 122 -5.44 18.64 -11.85
N ASP A 123 -4.16 18.76 -11.51
CA ASP A 123 -3.06 18.27 -12.35
C ASP A 123 -2.78 16.77 -12.13
N LEU A 124 -3.44 16.14 -11.14
CA LEU A 124 -3.28 14.72 -10.77
C LEU A 124 -4.50 13.86 -11.17
N THR A 125 -5.55 14.47 -11.74
CA THR A 125 -6.74 13.82 -12.29
C THR A 125 -6.75 13.86 -13.81
#